data_AF-A0A4Y3QXE5-F1
#
_entry.id   AF-A0A4Y3QXE5-F1
#
_cell.length_a   1.000
_cell.length_b   1.000
_cell.length_c   1.000
_cell.angle_alpha   90.00
_cell.angle_beta   90.00
_cell.angle_gamma   90.00
#
_symmetry.space_group_name_H-M   'P 1'
#
loop_
_entity.id
_entity.type
_entity.pdbx_description
1 polymer ?
#
loop_
_entity_poly.entity_id
_entity_poly.type
_entity_poly.pdbx_seq_one_letter_code
_entity_poly.pdbx_strand_id
1 'polypeptide(L)'
;MPDESPLLNSLRGAVAASPDDVPLRLHLAQLLLDAGRSGEAVVEVAAALQREPDSEEARALMGRAMGGQGGHTPDPAPAAAPAPAAAPEQWQPSDGQPQGPAAGFD
;
A
#
# COMPACT_ATOMS: atom_id res chain seq x y z
N MET A 1 -18.37 8.23 -18.24
CA MET A 1 -18.02 7.51 -17.00
C MET A 1 -16.58 7.87 -16.72
N PRO A 2 -16.19 8.38 -15.54
CA PRO A 2 -14.77 8.51 -15.24
C PRO A 2 -14.23 7.08 -15.24
N ASP A 3 -13.39 6.76 -16.23
CA ASP A 3 -12.84 5.43 -16.45
C ASP A 3 -11.78 5.21 -15.37
N GLU A 4 -12.22 4.85 -14.16
CA GLU A 4 -11.29 4.27 -13.19
C GLU A 4 -10.86 2.93 -13.79
N SER A 5 -9.68 2.95 -14.41
CA SER A 5 -9.18 1.79 -15.12
C SER A 5 -9.12 0.62 -14.13
N PRO A 6 -9.59 -0.59 -14.49
CA PRO A 6 -9.53 -1.75 -13.61
C PRO A 6 -8.09 -2.01 -13.11
N LEU A 7 -7.11 -1.59 -13.91
CA LEU A 7 -5.70 -1.58 -13.55
C LEU A 7 -5.38 -0.71 -12.32
N LEU A 8 -5.87 0.52 -12.24
CA LEU A 8 -5.68 1.40 -11.08
C LEU A 8 -6.25 0.77 -9.80
N ASN A 9 -7.44 0.18 -9.89
CA ASN A 9 -8.06 -0.48 -8.75
C ASN A 9 -7.28 -1.73 -8.30
N SER A 10 -6.83 -2.56 -9.24
CA SER A 10 -5.97 -3.71 -8.95
C SER A 10 -4.64 -3.29 -8.32
N LEU A 11 -4.01 -2.22 -8.83
CA LEU A 11 -2.74 -1.73 -8.29
C LEU A 11 -2.90 -1.15 -6.88
N ARG A 12 -3.99 -0.44 -6.60
CA ARG A 12 -4.32 0.01 -5.25
C ARG A 12 -4.46 -1.14 -4.26
N GLY A 13 -5.15 -2.20 -4.66
CA GLY A 13 -5.26 -3.42 -3.84
C GLY A 13 -3.90 -4.04 -3.56
N ALA A 14 -3.01 -4.07 -4.55
CA ALA A 14 -1.65 -4.58 -4.39
C ALA A 14 -0.80 -3.70 -3.45
N VAL A 15 -0.84 -2.37 -3.60
CA VAL A 15 -0.16 -1.43 -2.70
C VAL A 15 -0.71 -1.51 -1.27
N ALA A 16 -2.02 -1.72 -1.11
CA ALA A 16 -2.63 -1.93 0.20
C ALA A 16 -2.17 -3.25 0.85
N ALA A 17 -1.96 -4.30 0.07
CA ALA A 17 -1.41 -5.57 0.54
C ALA A 17 0.09 -5.51 0.83
N SER A 18 0.83 -4.61 0.17
CA SER A 18 2.28 -4.45 0.34
C SER A 18 2.66 -2.97 0.40
N PRO A 19 2.39 -2.30 1.54
CA PRO A 19 2.62 -0.85 1.68
C PRO A 19 4.11 -0.48 1.75
N ASP A 20 5.00 -1.45 1.98
CA ASP A 20 6.45 -1.20 2.00
C ASP A 20 7.08 -1.25 0.60
N ASP A 21 6.33 -1.73 -0.40
CA ASP A 21 6.82 -1.97 -1.75
C ASP A 21 6.87 -0.66 -2.55
N VAL A 22 8.00 0.04 -2.45
CA VAL A 22 8.24 1.35 -3.08
C VAL A 22 8.06 1.31 -4.60
N PRO A 23 8.62 0.33 -5.34
CA PRO A 23 8.46 0.27 -6.80
C PRO A 23 6.99 0.15 -7.24
N LEU A 24 6.21 -0.63 -6.50
CA LEU A 24 4.77 -0.83 -6.74
C LEU A 24 3.99 0.47 -6.52
N ARG A 25 4.35 1.20 -5.46
CA ARG A 25 3.76 2.50 -5.12
C ARG A 25 4.11 3.58 -6.16
N LEU A 26 5.34 3.58 -6.68
CA LEU A 26 5.75 4.48 -7.77
C LEU A 26 5.03 4.18 -9.08
N HIS A 27 4.78 2.90 -9.39
CA HIS A 27 3.95 2.52 -10.53
C HIS A 27 2.51 3.04 -10.39
N LEU A 28 1.92 2.96 -9.19
CA LEU A 28 0.59 3.53 -8.93
C LEU A 28 0.59 5.04 -9.17
N ALA A 29 1.58 5.75 -8.62
CA ALA A 29 1.73 7.19 -8.83
C ALA A 29 1.85 7.55 -10.33
N GLN A 30 2.65 6.79 -11.07
CA GLN A 30 2.84 7.01 -12.51
C GLN A 30 1.53 6.87 -13.30
N LEU A 31 0.71 5.88 -12.97
CA LEU A 31 -0.62 5.68 -13.56
C LEU A 31 -1.60 6.79 -13.15
N LEU A 32 -1.55 7.24 -11.90
CA LEU A 32 -2.38 8.35 -11.42
C LEU A 32 -2.06 9.65 -12.18
N LEU A 33 -0.78 9.90 -12.49
CA LEU A 33 -0.37 11.04 -13.31
C LEU A 33 -0.89 10.95 -14.75
N ASP A 34 -0.83 9.75 -15.35
CA ASP A 34 -1.35 9.52 -16.69
C ASP A 34 -2.87 9.74 -16.76
N ALA A 35 -3.58 9.35 -15.69
CA ALA A 35 -5.00 9.61 -15.51
C ALA A 35 -5.35 11.08 -15.15
N GLY A 36 -4.36 11.98 -15.07
CA GLY A 36 -4.56 13.39 -14.68
C GLY A 36 -4.88 13.60 -13.20
N ARG A 37 -4.73 12.57 -12.36
CA ARG A 37 -5.01 12.58 -10.91
C ARG A 37 -3.77 13.00 -10.12
N SER A 38 -3.21 14.17 -10.46
CA SER A 38 -1.95 14.66 -9.89
C SER A 38 -1.98 14.76 -8.35
N GLY A 39 -3.13 15.11 -7.77
CA GLY A 39 -3.29 15.19 -6.31
C GLY A 39 -3.04 13.86 -5.60
N GLU A 40 -3.56 12.76 -6.13
CA GLU A 40 -3.37 11.43 -5.53
C GLU A 40 -1.97 10.88 -5.84
N ALA A 41 -1.42 11.18 -7.01
CA ALA A 41 -0.04 10.82 -7.32
C ALA A 41 0.96 11.44 -6.33
N VAL A 42 0.78 12.70 -5.94
CA VAL A 42 1.65 13.36 -4.95
C VAL A 42 1.66 12.60 -3.62
N VAL A 43 0.51 12.10 -3.16
CA VAL A 43 0.42 11.35 -1.90
C VAL A 43 1.23 10.06 -1.98
N GLU A 44 1.09 9.30 -3.08
CA GLU A 44 1.82 8.04 -3.25
C GLU A 44 3.33 8.25 -3.42
N VAL A 45 3.73 9.30 -4.16
CA VAL A 45 5.15 9.65 -4.32
C VAL A 45 5.75 10.14 -3.01
N ALA A 46 5.02 10.94 -2.23
CA ALA A 46 5.48 11.38 -0.92
C ALA A 46 5.72 10.18 0.01
N ALA A 47 4.79 9.22 0.06
CA ALA A 47 4.95 8.00 0.84
C ALA A 47 6.14 7.14 0.36
N ALA A 48 6.38 7.07 -0.94
CA ALA A 48 7.58 6.42 -1.50
C ALA A 48 8.87 7.13 -1.07
N LEU A 49 8.94 8.46 -1.15
CA LEU A 49 10.11 9.25 -0.73
C LEU A 49 10.39 9.17 0.78
N GLN A 50 9.37 8.95 1.61
CA GLN A 50 9.57 8.72 3.04
C GLN A 50 10.27 7.38 3.33
N ARG A 51 10.14 6.40 2.43
CA ARG A 51 10.81 5.09 2.53
C ARG A 51 12.17 5.11 1.85
N GLU A 52 12.22 5.62 0.63
CA GLU A 52 13.44 5.75 -0.18
C GLU A 52 13.65 7.20 -0.61
N PRO A 53 14.26 8.03 0.26
CA PRO A 53 14.49 9.44 -0.03
C PRO A 53 15.52 9.67 -1.16
N ASP A 54 16.32 8.65 -1.47
CA ASP A 54 17.34 8.67 -2.53
C ASP A 54 16.77 8.29 -3.91
N SER A 55 15.50 7.88 -3.99
CA SER A 55 14.89 7.47 -5.26
C SER A 55 14.75 8.66 -6.23
N GLU A 56 15.60 8.68 -7.26
CA GLU A 56 15.52 9.67 -8.34
C GLU A 56 14.19 9.58 -9.10
N GLU A 57 13.67 8.38 -9.30
CA GLU A 57 12.38 8.15 -9.96
C GLU A 57 11.23 8.79 -9.18
N ALA A 58 11.21 8.62 -7.86
CA ALA A 58 10.22 9.26 -7.00
C ALA A 58 10.32 10.80 -7.06
N ARG A 59 11.54 11.36 -7.06
CA ARG A 59 11.73 12.81 -7.20
C ARG A 59 11.26 13.33 -8.56
N ALA A 60 11.54 12.59 -9.63
CA ALA A 60 11.07 12.93 -10.98
C ALA A 60 9.53 12.91 -11.07
N LEU A 61 8.89 11.88 -10.50
CA LEU A 61 7.44 11.77 -10.43
C LEU A 61 6.81 12.90 -9.60
N MET A 62 7.43 13.27 -8.47
CA MET A 62 6.99 14.40 -7.64
C MET A 62 7.04 15.70 -8.43
N GLY A 63 8.13 15.93 -9.18
CA GLY A 63 8.28 17.10 -10.05
C GLY A 63 7.21 17.15 -11.14
N ARG A 64 6.90 16.01 -11.75
CA ARG A 64 5.85 15.90 -12.79
C ARG A 64 4.45 16.11 -12.21
N ALA A 65 4.20 15.59 -11.00
CA ALA A 65 2.94 15.77 -10.28
C ALA A 65 2.68 17.22 -9.91
N MET A 66 3.71 17.93 -9.42
CA MET A 66 3.63 19.35 -9.04
C MET A 66 3.69 20.29 -10.25
N GLY A 67 4.42 19.92 -11.30
CA GLY A 67 4.57 20.72 -12.51
C GLY A 67 3.32 20.77 -13.40
N GLY A 68 2.41 19.81 -13.25
CA GLY A 68 1.14 19.76 -14.00
C GLY A 68 0.05 20.70 -13.48
N GLN A 69 0.08 21.10 -12.20
CA GLN A 69 -0.93 22.00 -11.62
C GLN A 69 -0.32 22.87 -10.52
N GLY A 70 -0.06 24.13 -10.85
CA GLY A 70 0.19 25.16 -9.84
C GLY A 70 -1.06 25.33 -8.97
N GLY A 71 -0.99 24.92 -7.71
CA GLY A 71 -2.00 25.25 -6.71
C GLY A 71 -2.83 24.09 -6.17
N HIS A 72 -2.20 23.06 -5.63
CA HIS A 72 -2.82 22.28 -4.56
C HIS A 72 -1.73 21.78 -3.63
N THR A 73 -1.44 22.56 -2.58
CA THR A 73 -0.72 22.07 -1.42
C THR A 73 -1.53 20.91 -0.84
N PRO A 74 -1.09 19.65 -0.92
CA PRO A 74 -1.74 18.60 -0.16
C PRO A 74 -1.54 18.96 1.31
N ASP A 75 -2.65 19.05 2.05
CA ASP A 75 -2.60 18.88 3.49
C ASP A 75 -1.88 17.55 3.73
N PRO A 76 -0.79 17.51 4.52
CA PRO A 76 -0.11 16.27 4.85
C PRO A 76 -1.10 15.45 5.68
N ALA A 77 -1.96 14.70 4.99
CA ALA A 77 -2.78 13.67 5.62
C ALA A 77 -1.82 12.85 6.47
N PRO A 78 -2.15 12.62 7.76
CA PRO A 78 -1.22 11.98 8.68
C PRO A 78 -0.81 10.69 8.02
N ALA A 79 0.48 10.60 7.70
CA ALA A 79 1.11 9.40 7.17
C ALA A 79 0.50 8.24 7.93
N ALA A 80 -0.21 7.37 7.21
CA ALA A 80 -0.78 6.16 7.79
C ALA A 80 0.35 5.58 8.64
N ALA A 81 0.13 5.61 9.96
CA ALA A 81 1.13 5.21 10.94
C ALA A 81 1.76 3.91 10.45
N PRO A 82 3.09 3.71 10.59
CA PRO A 82 3.69 2.44 10.22
C PRO A 82 2.82 1.35 10.83
N ALA A 83 2.19 0.55 9.98
CA ALA A 83 1.34 -0.54 10.45
C ALA A 83 2.18 -1.27 11.50
N PRO A 84 1.70 -1.41 12.75
CA PRO A 84 2.45 -2.20 13.72
C PRO A 84 2.65 -3.54 13.05
N ALA A 85 3.93 -3.93 12.92
CA ALA A 85 4.37 -5.17 12.32
C ALA A 85 3.33 -6.24 12.63
N ALA A 86 2.68 -6.73 11.57
CA ALA A 86 1.71 -7.81 11.67
C ALA A 86 2.37 -8.88 12.54
N ALA A 87 1.78 -9.09 13.72
CA ALA A 87 2.14 -10.18 14.59
C ALA A 87 2.21 -11.45 13.72
N PRO A 88 3.20 -12.32 13.91
CA PRO A 88 3.19 -13.59 13.21
C PRO A 88 1.85 -14.27 13.52
N GLU A 89 1.10 -14.53 12.46
CA GLU A 89 -0.14 -15.28 12.44
C GLU A 89 0.14 -16.62 13.12
N GLN A 90 -0.10 -16.65 14.44
CA GLN A 90 -0.07 -17.85 15.26
C GLN A 90 -1.30 -18.66 14.87
N TRP A 91 -1.18 -19.33 13.73
CA TRP A 91 -2.08 -20.35 13.26
C TRP A 91 -2.28 -21.36 14.39
N GLN A 92 -3.44 -21.30 15.04
CA GLN A 92 -3.90 -22.34 15.94
C GLN A 92 -4.69 -23.34 15.10
N PRO A 93 -4.20 -24.59 14.92
CA PRO A 93 -5.06 -25.65 14.43
C PRO A 93 -6.09 -25.98 15.52
N SER A 94 -7.32 -25.55 15.26
CA SER A 94 -8.53 -26.11 15.86
C SER A 94 -8.72 -27.53 15.32
N ASP A 95 -7.95 -28.50 15.84
CA ASP A 95 -8.27 -29.90 15.62
C ASP A 95 -9.05 -30.44 16.82
N GLY A 96 -10.36 -30.34 16.68
CA GLY A 96 -11.29 -31.10 17.50
C GLY A 96 -11.12 -32.58 17.18
N GLN A 97 -10.48 -33.31 18.09
CA GLN A 97 -10.55 -34.76 18.09
C GLN A 97 -10.98 -35.25 19.49
N PRO A 98 -12.27 -35.57 19.70
CA PRO A 98 -12.63 -36.52 20.72
C PRO A 98 -12.20 -37.92 20.23
N GLN A 99 -12.02 -38.85 21.17
CA GLN A 99 -12.03 -40.33 21.05
C GLN A 99 -10.69 -41.01 21.39
N GLY A 100 -10.70 -41.68 22.54
CA GLY A 100 -9.77 -42.75 22.92
C GLY A 100 -10.27 -43.42 24.21
N PRO A 101 -10.66 -44.71 24.20
CA PRO A 101 -11.47 -45.33 25.25
C PRO A 101 -10.70 -45.82 26.48
N ALA A 102 -11.50 -46.06 27.53
CA ALA A 102 -11.22 -46.62 28.84
C ALA A 102 -10.12 -47.70 28.93
N ALA A 103 -9.37 -47.66 30.04
CA ALA A 103 -8.93 -48.86 30.76
C ALA A 103 -8.58 -48.48 32.21
N GLY A 104 -9.31 -49.04 33.17
CA GLY A 104 -8.90 -49.07 34.57
C GLY A 104 -7.93 -50.23 34.83
N PHE A 105 -7.01 -50.01 35.77
CA PHE A 105 -6.18 -50.96 36.55
C PHE A 105 -5.14 -50.06 37.26
N ASP A 106 -4.87 -50.03 38.57
CA ASP A 106 -5.16 -50.81 39.78
C ASP A 106 -5.00 -49.81 40.95
#